data_AF-A0A7K4H092-F1
#
_entry.id   AF-A0A7K4H092-F1
#
_cell.length_a   1.000
_cell.length_b   1.000
_cell.length_c   1.000
_cell.angle_alpha   90.00
_cell.angle_beta   90.00
_cell.angle_gamma   90.00
#
_symmetry.space_group_name_H-M   'P 1'
#
loop_
_entity.id
_entity.type
_entity.pdbx_description
1 polymer ?
#
loop_
_entity_poly.entity_id
_entity_poly.type
_entity_poly.pdbx_seq_one_letter_code
_entity_poly.pdbx_strand_id
1 'polypeptide(L)'
;MGEIKPKILVASDIHLGSLDSEKDLFIQFLRSIISGEFGNELQALIILGDFIDLCMDVPEHIVKRKKIQEIFILLLDIKKSINLIFVLGNHEIPVTGDYDEKFKHRELKFLSKFKNSDFSELFNIELYCQYLLLKKCNDEDMLLLYNSRDQIESNPIKKIKIDGLDLNSDYRCFLTHGYQFDSDIYRFFVGQIWKSLISSKKYEVKETYDYFWNEVIKEGRKIKPVTLKQMKNELITLKYVPRESIEALFSELSYLEFNLVKANMRVMKKWQRASNPDYYFDEIKEFLEDDEYDFSKINHVIYGHTHHSGISYGKINNQEVEILNSGSWQHMHPTYVEIISKGNLNLKSISNNSNS
;
A
#
# COMPACT_ATOMS: atom_id res chain seq x y z
N MET A 1 -2.29 34.73 8.85
CA MET A 1 -1.09 33.88 8.68
C MET A 1 -1.39 32.98 7.50
N GLY A 2 -0.47 32.85 6.53
CA GLY A 2 -0.70 32.00 5.35
C GLY A 2 -0.87 30.54 5.74
N GLU A 3 -1.59 29.78 4.92
CA GLU A 3 -1.75 28.33 5.09
C GLU A 3 -0.38 27.65 4.98
N ILE A 4 0.02 26.91 6.02
CA ILE A 4 1.28 26.15 6.01
C ILE A 4 1.09 24.98 5.04
N LYS A 5 1.92 24.93 3.99
CA LYS A 5 1.87 23.90 2.95
C LYS A 5 2.71 22.67 3.35
N PRO A 6 2.33 21.47 2.88
CA PRO A 6 3.06 20.23 3.18
C PRO A 6 4.42 20.15 2.50
N LYS A 7 5.34 19.45 3.16
CA LYS A 7 6.67 19.11 2.64
C LYS A 7 6.76 17.67 2.17
N ILE A 8 5.97 16.78 2.77
CA ILE A 8 5.86 15.38 2.40
C ILE A 8 4.38 15.01 2.32
N LEU A 9 4.01 14.28 1.27
CA LEU A 9 2.73 13.62 1.14
C LEU A 9 2.92 12.11 1.28
N VAL A 10 2.00 11.46 1.99
CA VAL A 10 2.01 10.01 2.21
C VAL A 10 0.65 9.44 1.83
N ALA A 11 0.61 8.50 0.90
CA ALA A 11 -0.58 7.76 0.52
C ALA A 11 -0.30 6.25 0.63
N SER A 12 -1.34 5.41 0.60
CA SER A 12 -1.18 3.95 0.69
C SER A 12 -2.35 3.21 0.05
N ASP A 13 -2.17 1.91 -0.21
CA ASP A 13 -3.26 1.00 -0.58
C ASP A 13 -4.02 1.51 -1.82
N ILE A 14 -3.28 1.78 -2.88
CA ILE A 14 -3.85 2.24 -4.16
C ILE A 14 -4.47 1.08 -4.95
N HIS A 15 -3.95 -0.13 -4.77
CA HIS A 15 -4.44 -1.37 -5.38
C HIS A 15 -4.65 -1.28 -6.90
N LEU A 16 -3.61 -0.84 -7.62
CA LEU A 16 -3.62 -0.82 -9.09
C LEU A 16 -3.63 -2.26 -9.62
N GLY A 17 -4.79 -2.67 -10.15
CA GLY A 17 -5.05 -4.03 -10.62
C GLY A 17 -6.43 -4.50 -10.19
N SER A 18 -6.87 -4.08 -9.00
CA SER A 18 -8.18 -4.44 -8.47
C SER A 18 -9.35 -3.74 -9.17
N LEU A 19 -10.51 -4.40 -9.16
CA LEU A 19 -11.79 -3.89 -9.63
C LEU A 19 -12.16 -2.55 -8.95
N ASP A 20 -11.99 -2.45 -7.63
CA ASP A 20 -12.60 -1.37 -6.83
C ASP A 20 -11.62 -0.28 -6.34
N SER A 21 -10.51 -0.07 -7.04
CA SER A 21 -9.60 1.05 -6.73
C SER A 21 -10.03 2.37 -7.37
N GLU A 22 -9.94 3.45 -6.60
CA GLU A 22 -10.31 4.84 -6.89
C GLU A 22 -9.30 5.55 -7.80
N LYS A 23 -9.02 4.94 -8.96
CA LYS A 23 -7.99 5.39 -9.90
C LYS A 23 -8.20 6.82 -10.39
N ASP A 24 -9.45 7.25 -10.58
CA ASP A 24 -9.75 8.60 -11.07
C ASP A 24 -9.44 9.67 -10.02
N LEU A 25 -9.79 9.41 -8.76
CA LEU A 25 -9.42 10.30 -7.66
C LEU A 25 -7.91 10.33 -7.46
N PHE A 26 -7.22 9.20 -7.62
CA PHE A 26 -5.76 9.17 -7.53
C PHE A 26 -5.11 9.97 -8.66
N ILE A 27 -5.62 9.87 -9.89
CA ILE A 27 -5.18 10.71 -11.01
C ILE A 27 -5.37 12.20 -10.68
N GLN A 28 -6.51 12.59 -10.10
CA GLN A 28 -6.76 13.97 -9.68
C GLN A 28 -5.75 14.43 -8.62
N PHE A 29 -5.49 13.61 -7.61
CA PHE A 29 -4.50 13.89 -6.57
C PHE A 29 -3.09 14.09 -7.14
N LEU A 30 -2.64 13.22 -8.06
CA LEU A 30 -1.35 13.38 -8.72
C LEU A 30 -1.29 14.66 -9.58
N ARG A 31 -2.40 15.04 -10.22
CA ARG A 31 -2.50 16.31 -10.95
C ARG A 31 -2.41 17.51 -10.03
N SER A 32 -3.01 17.47 -8.83
CA SER A 32 -2.89 18.52 -7.82
C SER A 32 -1.44 18.72 -7.34
N ILE A 33 -0.64 17.65 -7.31
CA ILE A 33 0.81 17.73 -7.05
C ILE A 33 1.51 18.49 -8.18
N ILE A 34 1.25 18.12 -9.43
CA ILE A 34 1.90 18.74 -10.60
C ILE A 34 1.46 20.19 -10.80
N SER A 35 0.20 20.53 -10.48
CA SER A 35 -0.34 21.89 -10.59
C SER A 35 0.18 22.84 -9.50
N GLY A 36 0.83 22.30 -8.47
CA GLY A 36 1.39 23.08 -7.35
C GLY A 36 0.37 23.44 -6.27
N GLU A 37 -0.79 22.76 -6.19
CA GLU A 37 -1.81 23.01 -5.15
C GLU A 37 -1.28 22.78 -3.72
N PHE A 38 -0.32 21.86 -3.59
CA PHE A 38 0.39 21.58 -2.33
C PHE A 38 1.57 22.53 -2.07
N GLY A 39 1.77 23.53 -2.91
CA GLY A 39 2.84 24.52 -2.79
C GLY A 39 4.19 24.04 -3.34
N ASN A 40 5.07 25.02 -3.61
CA ASN A 40 6.42 24.76 -4.15
C ASN A 40 7.39 24.16 -3.12
N GLU A 41 6.97 24.00 -1.86
CA GLU A 41 7.77 23.45 -0.78
C GLU A 41 7.65 21.92 -0.64
N LEU A 42 6.76 21.30 -1.41
CA LEU A 42 6.59 19.86 -1.45
C LEU A 42 7.88 19.22 -2.01
N GLN A 43 8.46 18.29 -1.25
CA GLN A 43 9.76 17.69 -1.54
C GLN A 43 9.71 16.17 -1.68
N ALA A 44 8.66 15.50 -1.18
CA ALA A 44 8.53 14.06 -1.31
C ALA A 44 7.06 13.59 -1.42
N LEU A 45 6.86 12.53 -2.20
CA LEU A 45 5.66 11.71 -2.24
C LEU A 45 6.04 10.27 -1.87
N ILE A 46 5.41 9.74 -0.82
CA ILE A 46 5.63 8.40 -0.31
C ILE A 46 4.36 7.58 -0.54
N ILE A 47 4.50 6.38 -1.10
CA ILE A 47 3.40 5.42 -1.26
C ILE A 47 3.71 4.20 -0.37
N LEU A 48 2.93 3.99 0.70
CA LEU A 48 3.19 3.02 1.76
C LEU A 48 2.65 1.61 1.46
N GLY A 49 3.05 1.03 0.34
CA GLY A 49 2.70 -0.35 -0.02
C GLY A 49 1.33 -0.51 -0.64
N ASP A 50 1.11 -1.71 -1.16
CA ASP A 50 -0.08 -2.12 -1.91
C ASP A 50 -0.42 -1.12 -3.03
N PHE A 51 0.61 -0.56 -3.67
CA PHE A 51 0.45 0.31 -4.83
C PHE A 51 -0.02 -0.51 -6.04
N ILE A 52 0.67 -1.62 -6.31
CA ILE A 52 0.30 -2.59 -7.35
C ILE A 52 -0.36 -3.80 -6.73
N ASP A 53 -1.53 -4.19 -7.22
CA ASP A 53 -2.19 -5.40 -6.75
C ASP A 53 -1.85 -6.63 -7.60
N LEU A 54 -0.71 -7.26 -7.30
CA LEU A 54 -0.34 -8.54 -7.94
C LEU A 54 -1.11 -9.72 -7.36
N CYS A 55 -1.95 -9.55 -6.35
CA CYS A 55 -2.88 -10.60 -5.93
C CYS A 55 -4.07 -10.69 -6.89
N MET A 56 -4.52 -9.53 -7.39
CA MET A 56 -5.73 -9.39 -8.20
C MET A 56 -5.50 -9.27 -9.70
N ASP A 57 -4.28 -8.95 -10.16
CA ASP A 57 -3.97 -8.85 -11.59
C ASP A 57 -2.56 -9.38 -11.96
N VAL A 58 -2.29 -9.48 -13.25
CA VAL A 58 -0.99 -9.87 -13.83
C VAL A 58 -0.23 -8.64 -14.35
N PRO A 59 1.10 -8.59 -14.23
CA PRO A 59 1.91 -7.43 -14.65
C PRO A 59 1.62 -6.97 -16.08
N GLU A 60 1.50 -7.93 -17.02
CA GLU A 60 1.32 -7.66 -18.45
C GLU A 60 -0.01 -6.96 -18.76
N HIS A 61 -1.00 -7.10 -17.87
CA HIS A 61 -2.29 -6.45 -18.00
C HIS A 61 -2.30 -5.10 -17.30
N ILE A 62 -1.74 -5.03 -16.08
CA ILE A 62 -1.61 -3.78 -15.29
C ILE A 62 -0.98 -2.67 -16.15
N VAL A 63 0.15 -2.94 -16.81
CA VAL A 63 0.88 -1.94 -17.61
C VAL A 63 0.17 -1.52 -18.89
N LYS A 64 -0.88 -2.24 -19.32
CA LYS A 64 -1.64 -1.95 -20.55
C LYS A 64 -2.96 -1.22 -20.27
N ARG A 65 -3.41 -1.14 -19.02
CA ARG A 65 -4.66 -0.45 -18.68
C ARG A 65 -4.48 1.06 -18.77
N LYS A 66 -5.29 1.72 -19.59
CA LYS A 66 -5.20 3.16 -19.88
C LYS A 66 -5.08 4.05 -18.63
N LYS A 67 -5.95 3.87 -17.63
CA LYS A 67 -5.91 4.66 -16.38
C LYS A 67 -4.65 4.42 -15.56
N ILE A 68 -4.12 3.19 -15.57
CA ILE A 68 -2.87 2.86 -14.87
C ILE A 68 -1.67 3.48 -15.59
N GLN A 69 -1.66 3.43 -16.92
CA GLN A 69 -0.65 4.12 -17.72
C GLN A 69 -0.65 5.63 -17.46
N GLU A 70 -1.83 6.26 -17.36
CA GLU A 70 -1.95 7.67 -16.99
C GLU A 70 -1.35 7.96 -15.61
N ILE A 71 -1.65 7.13 -14.61
CA ILE A 71 -1.04 7.22 -13.27
C ILE A 71 0.49 7.11 -13.36
N PHE A 72 1.02 6.15 -14.12
CA PHE A 72 2.46 5.99 -14.29
C PHE A 72 3.12 7.18 -14.99
N ILE A 73 2.49 7.77 -16.00
CA ILE A 73 2.99 8.99 -16.65
C ILE A 73 3.07 10.14 -15.64
N LEU A 74 2.01 10.35 -14.84
CA LEU A 74 1.99 11.40 -13.82
C LEU A 74 3.06 11.18 -12.75
N LEU A 75 3.28 9.94 -12.30
CA LEU A 75 4.34 9.61 -11.34
C LEU A 75 5.74 9.83 -11.91
N LEU A 76 5.96 9.53 -13.20
CA LEU A 76 7.23 9.83 -13.87
C LEU A 76 7.47 11.35 -13.94
N ASP A 77 6.44 12.15 -14.16
CA ASP A 77 6.55 13.61 -14.15
C ASP A 77 6.83 14.15 -12.74
N ILE A 78 6.15 13.64 -11.72
CA ILE A 78 6.37 13.99 -10.31
C ILE A 78 7.80 13.67 -9.88
N LYS A 79 8.32 12.50 -10.25
CA LYS A 79 9.68 12.05 -9.91
C LYS A 79 10.77 13.01 -10.44
N LYS A 80 10.49 13.82 -11.48
CA LYS A 80 11.47 14.80 -12.01
C LYS A 80 11.70 15.98 -11.07
N SER A 81 10.76 16.28 -10.18
CA SER A 81 10.81 17.48 -9.32
C SER A 81 10.79 17.18 -7.83
N ILE A 82 10.18 16.06 -7.40
CA ILE A 82 10.12 15.67 -5.99
C ILE A 82 10.60 14.23 -5.79
N ASN A 83 10.99 13.90 -4.55
CA ASN A 83 11.40 12.55 -4.19
C ASN A 83 10.19 11.60 -4.18
N LEU A 84 10.12 10.70 -5.15
CA LEU A 84 9.13 9.63 -5.17
C LEU A 84 9.68 8.38 -4.49
N ILE A 85 8.95 7.83 -3.53
CA ILE A 85 9.38 6.65 -2.74
C ILE A 85 8.22 5.68 -2.59
N PHE A 86 8.50 4.40 -2.74
CA PHE A 86 7.58 3.30 -2.51
C PHE A 86 8.08 2.42 -1.37
N VAL A 87 7.18 2.09 -0.46
CA VAL A 87 7.33 0.92 0.42
C VAL A 87 6.60 -0.24 -0.24
N LEU A 88 7.14 -1.46 -0.18
CA LEU A 88 6.43 -2.63 -0.71
C LEU A 88 5.50 -3.22 0.35
N GLY A 89 4.27 -3.52 -0.06
CA GLY A 89 3.23 -4.19 0.72
C GLY A 89 3.08 -5.67 0.39
N ASN A 90 2.10 -6.31 1.05
CA ASN A 90 1.84 -7.75 0.94
C ASN A 90 1.10 -8.13 -0.35
N HIS A 91 0.62 -7.17 -1.14
CA HIS A 91 0.06 -7.41 -2.48
C HIS A 91 1.12 -7.38 -3.59
N GLU A 92 2.33 -6.93 -3.29
CA GLU A 92 3.42 -6.78 -4.27
C GLU A 92 4.46 -7.88 -4.12
N ILE A 93 4.81 -8.23 -2.88
CA ILE A 93 5.76 -9.30 -2.58
C ILE A 93 5.25 -10.27 -1.50
N PRO A 94 5.65 -11.56 -1.57
CA PRO A 94 5.25 -12.53 -0.56
C PRO A 94 5.75 -12.17 0.84
N VAL A 95 4.90 -12.32 1.85
CA VAL A 95 5.22 -11.99 3.26
C VAL A 95 5.53 -13.21 4.15
N THR A 96 5.79 -14.38 3.57
CA THR A 96 5.93 -15.64 4.31
C THR A 96 7.34 -15.88 4.86
N GLY A 97 7.46 -16.37 6.11
CA GLY A 97 8.76 -16.64 6.76
C GLY A 97 9.51 -15.34 7.10
N ASP A 98 10.81 -15.43 7.40
CA ASP A 98 11.62 -14.22 7.65
C ASP A 98 11.53 -13.25 6.48
N TYR A 99 10.98 -12.08 6.75
CA TYR A 99 10.68 -11.09 5.73
C TYR A 99 11.90 -10.21 5.44
N ASP A 100 12.56 -9.72 6.48
CA ASP A 100 13.74 -8.84 6.39
C ASP A 100 14.88 -9.52 5.63
N GLU A 101 15.17 -10.78 5.98
CA GLU A 101 16.23 -11.56 5.31
C GLU A 101 15.93 -11.74 3.81
N LYS A 102 14.64 -11.86 3.46
CA LYS A 102 14.19 -12.20 2.10
C LYS A 102 13.76 -10.99 1.29
N PHE A 103 13.64 -9.82 1.89
CA PHE A 103 13.09 -8.61 1.27
C PHE A 103 13.82 -8.29 -0.02
N LYS A 104 15.16 -8.22 0.02
CA LYS A 104 15.96 -7.81 -1.14
C LYS A 104 15.76 -8.72 -2.36
N HIS A 105 15.71 -10.03 -2.12
CA HIS A 105 15.44 -10.99 -3.19
C HIS A 105 14.02 -10.84 -3.76
N ARG A 106 13.03 -10.61 -2.90
CA ARG A 106 11.62 -10.45 -3.29
C ARG A 106 11.38 -9.15 -4.05
N GLU A 107 11.97 -8.05 -3.59
CA GLU A 107 12.00 -6.75 -4.26
C GLU A 107 12.53 -6.92 -5.69
N LEU A 108 13.73 -7.49 -5.86
CA LEU A 108 14.32 -7.71 -7.18
C LEU A 108 13.40 -8.54 -8.09
N LYS A 109 12.76 -9.57 -7.55
CA LYS A 109 11.79 -10.39 -8.29
C LYS A 109 10.55 -9.57 -8.70
N PHE A 110 10.03 -8.72 -7.82
CA PHE A 110 8.93 -7.81 -8.12
C PHE A 110 9.30 -6.84 -9.25
N LEU A 111 10.40 -6.10 -9.11
CA LEU A 111 10.86 -5.13 -10.11
C LEU A 111 11.11 -5.78 -11.48
N SER A 112 11.65 -7.00 -11.49
CA SER A 112 11.90 -7.74 -12.74
C SER A 112 10.63 -8.01 -13.57
N LYS A 113 9.44 -8.05 -12.94
CA LYS A 113 8.16 -8.25 -13.65
C LYS A 113 7.82 -7.08 -14.57
N PHE A 114 8.35 -5.89 -14.28
CA PHE A 114 8.05 -4.64 -14.99
C PHE A 114 9.24 -4.09 -15.81
N LYS A 115 10.39 -4.77 -15.77
CA LYS A 115 11.66 -4.33 -16.39
C LYS A 115 11.54 -4.03 -17.89
N ASN A 116 10.70 -4.76 -18.61
CA ASN A 116 10.53 -4.61 -20.06
C ASN A 116 9.33 -3.73 -20.44
N SER A 117 8.73 -3.02 -19.47
CA SER A 117 7.65 -2.07 -19.75
C SER A 117 8.20 -0.67 -20.07
N ASP A 118 7.39 0.13 -20.76
CA ASP A 118 7.67 1.54 -21.02
C ASP A 118 7.77 2.38 -19.73
N PHE A 119 7.38 1.81 -18.59
CA PHE A 119 7.41 2.43 -17.27
C PHE A 119 8.48 1.85 -16.35
N SER A 120 9.46 1.12 -16.90
CA SER A 120 10.53 0.45 -16.14
C SER A 120 11.29 1.38 -15.18
N GLU A 121 11.34 2.68 -15.48
CA GLU A 121 11.94 3.69 -14.61
C GLU A 121 11.24 3.85 -13.24
N LEU A 122 9.92 3.62 -13.16
CA LEU A 122 9.18 3.60 -11.89
C LEU A 122 9.49 2.34 -11.07
N PHE A 123 10.00 1.29 -11.70
CA PHE A 123 10.34 0.01 -11.07
C PHE A 123 11.86 -0.12 -10.89
N ASN A 124 12.52 1.00 -10.54
CA ASN A 124 13.94 1.04 -10.20
C ASN A 124 14.13 0.88 -8.68
N ILE A 125 15.12 0.08 -8.30
CA ILE A 125 15.47 -0.25 -6.92
C ILE A 125 15.76 0.96 -6.02
N GLU A 126 16.13 2.10 -6.59
CA GLU A 126 16.41 3.34 -5.85
C GLU A 126 15.16 4.05 -5.31
N LEU A 127 13.97 3.62 -5.76
CA LEU A 127 12.67 4.14 -5.33
C LEU A 127 12.01 3.27 -4.26
N TYR A 128 12.50 2.05 -4.04
CA TYR A 128 11.84 1.08 -3.16
C TYR A 128 12.63 0.86 -1.88
N CYS A 129 11.89 0.64 -0.80
CA CYS A 129 12.41 0.26 0.50
C CYS A 129 11.34 -0.51 1.28
N GLN A 130 11.68 -0.92 2.49
CA GLN A 130 10.76 -1.58 3.41
C GLN A 130 10.32 -0.66 4.56
N TYR A 131 11.23 0.18 5.02
CA TYR A 131 11.00 1.07 6.15
C TYR A 131 11.57 2.46 5.88
N LEU A 132 10.92 3.44 6.49
CA LEU A 132 11.32 4.84 6.47
C LEU A 132 11.39 5.37 7.90
N LEU A 133 12.37 6.23 8.15
CA LEU A 133 12.46 7.00 9.39
C LEU A 133 12.71 8.47 9.06
N LEU A 134 11.77 9.34 9.40
CA LEU A 134 11.93 10.78 9.34
C LEU A 134 12.42 11.30 10.69
N LYS A 135 13.60 11.92 10.70
CA LYS A 135 14.25 12.38 11.92
C LYS A 135 15.28 13.49 11.67
N LYS A 136 15.72 14.14 12.75
CA LYS A 136 16.87 15.06 12.71
C LYS A 136 18.20 14.32 12.82
N CYS A 137 19.11 14.56 11.88
CA CYS A 137 20.49 14.03 11.85
C CYS A 137 21.47 15.18 11.65
N ASN A 138 22.40 15.40 12.58
CA ASN A 138 23.44 16.46 12.44
C ASN A 138 22.85 17.82 12.04
N ASP A 139 21.78 18.23 12.74
CA ASP A 139 21.00 19.45 12.49
C ASP A 139 20.22 19.52 11.16
N GLU A 140 20.23 18.46 10.35
CA GLU A 140 19.45 18.35 9.12
C GLU A 140 18.24 17.41 9.30
N ASP A 141 17.09 17.80 8.77
CA ASP A 141 15.91 16.95 8.74
C ASP A 141 16.05 15.94 7.60
N MET A 142 16.02 14.66 7.92
CA MET A 142 16.37 13.56 7.02
C MET A 142 15.29 12.50 6.99
N LEU A 143 14.93 12.09 5.79
CA LEU A 143 14.18 10.87 5.51
C LEU A 143 15.18 9.75 5.18
N LEU A 144 15.18 8.71 6.02
CA LEU A 144 16.11 7.58 5.97
C LEU A 144 15.38 6.33 5.50
N LEU A 145 15.92 5.63 4.50
CA LEU A 145 15.31 4.43 3.92
C LEU A 145 16.06 3.18 4.37
N TYR A 146 15.34 2.09 4.62
CA TYR A 146 15.89 0.81 5.09
C TYR A 146 15.21 -0.39 4.42
N ASN A 147 15.92 -1.51 4.35
CA ASN A 147 15.46 -2.77 3.79
C ASN A 147 15.21 -3.86 4.84
N SER A 148 15.49 -3.58 6.12
CA SER A 148 15.32 -4.52 7.22
C SER A 148 15.32 -3.77 8.57
N ARG A 149 14.75 -4.39 9.61
CA ARG A 149 14.63 -3.78 10.95
C ARG A 149 15.98 -3.52 11.61
N ASP A 150 16.93 -4.45 11.45
CA ASP A 150 18.29 -4.35 11.99
C ASP A 150 19.11 -3.16 11.45
N GLN A 151 18.71 -2.61 10.31
CA GLN A 151 19.35 -1.43 9.71
C GLN A 151 18.85 -0.11 10.30
N ILE A 152 17.65 -0.10 10.90
CA ILE A 152 16.99 1.13 11.38
C ILE A 152 17.93 1.85 12.37
N GLU A 153 17.92 3.19 12.32
CA GLU A 153 18.83 4.09 13.05
C GLU A 153 20.32 4.01 12.64
N SER A 154 20.81 2.87 12.14
CA SER A 154 22.25 2.56 12.04
C SER A 154 22.81 2.61 10.61
N ASN A 155 22.13 1.99 9.64
CA ASN A 155 22.68 1.74 8.30
C ASN A 155 21.63 1.97 7.20
N PRO A 156 21.20 3.23 6.96
CA PRO A 156 20.22 3.51 5.92
C PRO A 156 20.80 3.28 4.53
N ILE A 157 19.99 2.69 3.65
CA ILE A 157 20.35 2.46 2.24
C ILE A 157 20.32 3.75 1.42
N LYS A 158 19.55 4.75 1.86
CA LYS A 158 19.44 6.07 1.25
C LYS A 158 19.09 7.11 2.31
N LYS A 159 19.64 8.31 2.18
CA LYS A 159 19.33 9.47 3.02
C LYS A 159 18.86 10.60 2.11
N ILE A 160 17.72 11.20 2.44
CA ILE A 160 17.11 12.29 1.68
C ILE A 160 16.91 13.45 2.64
N LYS A 161 17.54 14.59 2.35
CA LYS A 161 17.33 15.81 3.12
C LYS A 161 15.97 16.42 2.77
N ILE A 162 15.25 16.89 3.78
CA ILE A 162 13.96 17.59 3.61
C ILE A 162 14.09 18.99 4.25
N ASP A 163 14.14 20.02 3.43
CA ASP A 163 14.41 21.38 3.87
C ASP A 163 13.20 22.04 4.53
N GLY A 164 13.44 22.70 5.66
CA GLY A 164 12.48 23.57 6.37
C GLY A 164 11.41 22.83 7.16
N LEU A 165 11.57 21.53 7.43
CA LEU A 165 10.69 20.84 8.38
C LEU A 165 10.90 21.37 9.80
N ASP A 166 12.11 21.78 10.18
CA ASP A 166 12.45 22.29 11.52
C ASP A 166 12.07 21.30 12.62
N LEU A 167 12.45 20.03 12.46
CA LEU A 167 12.12 18.98 13.43
C LEU A 167 12.82 19.22 14.78
N ASN A 168 12.17 18.77 15.85
CA ASN A 168 12.82 18.65 17.15
C ASN A 168 13.87 17.52 17.11
N SER A 169 14.89 17.59 17.97
CA SER A 169 15.99 16.61 18.00
C SER A 169 15.52 15.18 18.33
N ASP A 170 14.46 15.07 19.13
CA ASP A 170 13.81 13.84 19.57
C ASP A 170 12.71 13.35 18.62
N TYR A 171 12.36 14.10 17.56
CA TYR A 171 11.34 13.66 16.60
C TYR A 171 11.80 12.42 15.84
N ARG A 172 10.95 11.38 15.83
CA ARG A 172 11.15 10.10 15.15
C ARG A 172 9.83 9.60 14.60
N CYS A 173 9.60 9.83 13.32
CA CYS A 173 8.43 9.31 12.62
C CYS A 173 8.81 8.09 11.79
N PHE A 174 8.26 6.93 12.16
CA PHE A 174 8.43 5.66 11.47
C PHE A 174 7.33 5.49 10.43
N LEU A 175 7.70 5.19 9.19
CA LEU A 175 6.74 4.95 8.12
C LEU A 175 6.99 3.58 7.47
N THR A 176 5.93 2.79 7.34
CA THR A 176 6.00 1.45 6.73
C THR A 176 4.62 1.02 6.22
N HIS A 177 4.55 -0.11 5.54
CA HIS A 177 3.27 -0.75 5.24
C HIS A 177 2.81 -1.58 6.44
N GLY A 178 1.50 -1.62 6.72
CA GLY A 178 0.95 -2.19 7.93
C GLY A 178 1.10 -3.71 8.09
N TYR A 179 1.35 -4.50 7.04
CA TYR A 179 1.50 -5.96 7.21
C TYR A 179 2.66 -6.33 8.14
N GLN A 180 3.59 -5.39 8.38
CA GLN A 180 4.70 -5.56 9.32
C GLN A 180 4.24 -5.75 10.76
N PHE A 181 3.03 -5.31 11.07
CA PHE A 181 2.34 -5.49 12.34
C PHE A 181 1.34 -6.64 12.30
N ASP A 182 1.29 -7.43 11.22
CA ASP A 182 0.40 -8.59 11.20
C ASP A 182 0.92 -9.65 12.17
N SER A 183 0.03 -10.18 13.01
CA SER A 183 0.35 -11.33 13.85
C SER A 183 0.93 -12.51 13.04
N ASP A 184 1.83 -13.27 13.66
CA ASP A 184 2.44 -14.45 13.04
C ASP A 184 1.39 -15.46 12.54
N ILE A 185 0.29 -15.60 13.28
CA ILE A 185 -0.81 -16.51 12.91
C ILE A 185 -1.48 -16.04 11.63
N TYR A 186 -1.75 -14.74 11.49
CA TYR A 186 -2.32 -14.18 10.27
C TYR A 186 -1.37 -14.39 9.09
N ARG A 187 -0.09 -14.07 9.24
CA ARG A 187 0.93 -14.30 8.21
C ARG A 187 1.07 -15.77 7.82
N PHE A 188 0.92 -16.69 8.78
CA PHE A 188 0.94 -18.13 8.52
C PHE A 188 -0.22 -18.59 7.62
N PHE A 189 -1.45 -18.18 7.91
CA PHE A 189 -2.62 -18.61 7.15
C PHE A 189 -2.84 -17.80 5.86
N VAL A 190 -2.86 -16.48 5.98
CA VAL A 190 -3.22 -15.57 4.89
C VAL A 190 -2.01 -15.27 4.00
N GLY A 191 -0.81 -15.14 4.56
CA GLY A 191 0.41 -14.90 3.80
C GLY A 191 0.72 -15.98 2.76
N GLN A 192 0.36 -17.24 3.01
CA GLN A 192 0.51 -18.32 2.01
C GLN A 192 -0.46 -18.16 0.83
N ILE A 193 -1.68 -17.68 1.09
CA ILE A 193 -2.67 -17.39 0.05
C ILE A 193 -2.16 -16.24 -0.82
N TRP A 194 -1.69 -15.14 -0.20
CA TRP A 194 -1.08 -14.02 -0.92
C TRP A 194 0.13 -14.44 -1.75
N LYS A 195 1.04 -15.22 -1.18
CA LYS A 195 2.19 -15.77 -1.93
C LYS A 195 1.76 -16.57 -3.15
N SER A 196 0.75 -17.42 -3.01
CA SER A 196 0.21 -18.22 -4.11
C SER A 196 -0.37 -17.33 -5.20
N LEU A 197 -1.07 -16.27 -4.81
CA LEU A 197 -1.67 -15.31 -5.73
C LEU A 197 -0.62 -14.51 -6.49
N ILE A 198 0.33 -13.88 -5.80
CA ILE A 198 1.44 -13.10 -6.39
C ILE A 198 2.27 -13.94 -7.37
N SER A 199 2.39 -15.24 -7.08
CA SER A 199 3.15 -16.17 -7.93
C SER A 199 2.34 -16.70 -9.12
N SER A 200 1.01 -16.69 -9.05
CA SER A 200 0.15 -17.14 -10.14
C SER A 200 0.29 -16.24 -11.37
N LYS A 201 0.35 -16.86 -12.55
CA LYS A 201 0.28 -16.17 -13.85
C LYS A 201 -1.10 -16.30 -14.51
N LYS A 202 -2.01 -17.06 -13.90
CA LYS A 202 -3.37 -17.28 -14.38
C LYS A 202 -4.24 -16.09 -14.03
N TYR A 203 -4.55 -15.26 -15.02
CA TYR A 203 -5.37 -14.07 -14.84
C TYR A 203 -6.76 -14.42 -14.34
N GLU A 204 -7.37 -15.49 -14.86
CA GLU A 204 -8.69 -16.00 -14.49
C GLU A 204 -8.78 -16.43 -13.01
N VAL A 205 -7.69 -16.94 -12.43
CA VAL A 205 -7.64 -17.24 -10.99
C VAL A 205 -7.66 -15.95 -10.19
N LYS A 206 -6.81 -14.97 -10.54
CA LYS A 206 -6.73 -13.68 -9.84
C LYS A 206 -8.02 -12.89 -9.95
N GLU A 207 -8.62 -12.87 -11.13
CA GLU A 207 -9.92 -12.25 -11.39
C GLU A 207 -11.03 -12.88 -10.54
N THR A 208 -10.98 -14.20 -10.32
CA THR A 208 -11.89 -14.89 -9.40
C THR A 208 -11.69 -14.42 -7.96
N TYR A 209 -10.45 -14.23 -7.52
CA TYR A 209 -10.14 -13.68 -6.19
C TYR A 209 -10.65 -12.24 -6.04
N ASP A 210 -10.38 -11.40 -7.03
CA ASP A 210 -10.78 -9.99 -7.04
C ASP A 210 -12.30 -9.84 -6.95
N TYR A 211 -13.03 -10.65 -7.74
CA TYR A 211 -14.49 -10.74 -7.63
C TYR A 211 -14.95 -11.19 -6.23
N PHE A 212 -14.36 -12.25 -5.66
CA PHE A 212 -14.80 -12.68 -4.33
C PHE A 212 -14.51 -11.66 -3.25
N TRP A 213 -13.37 -10.97 -3.30
CA TRP A 213 -13.02 -9.95 -2.32
C TRP A 213 -13.98 -8.77 -2.41
N ASN A 214 -14.11 -8.20 -3.61
CA ASN A 214 -14.82 -6.93 -3.83
C ASN A 214 -16.34 -7.06 -3.95
N GLU A 215 -16.84 -8.15 -4.54
CA GLU A 215 -18.28 -8.28 -4.87
C GLU A 215 -19.03 -9.25 -3.94
N VAL A 216 -18.30 -10.07 -3.18
CA VAL A 216 -18.91 -11.09 -2.32
C VAL A 216 -18.60 -10.84 -0.85
N ILE A 217 -17.32 -10.71 -0.48
CA ILE A 217 -16.94 -10.53 0.93
C ILE A 217 -17.35 -9.15 1.41
N LYS A 218 -16.95 -8.11 0.67
CA LYS A 218 -17.24 -6.69 0.97
C LYS A 218 -18.75 -6.44 1.11
N GLU A 219 -19.54 -6.91 0.16
CA GLU A 219 -21.01 -6.80 0.16
C GLU A 219 -21.71 -7.70 1.21
N GLY A 220 -20.96 -8.29 2.15
CA GLY A 220 -21.51 -9.12 3.22
C GLY A 220 -22.11 -10.44 2.75
N ARG A 221 -22.01 -10.78 1.45
CA ARG A 221 -22.56 -12.02 0.88
C ARG A 221 -21.84 -13.24 1.42
N LYS A 222 -22.55 -14.37 1.38
CA LYS A 222 -21.98 -15.69 1.70
C LYS A 222 -21.22 -16.21 0.48
N ILE A 223 -19.98 -16.66 0.68
CA ILE A 223 -19.12 -17.20 -0.40
C ILE A 223 -19.64 -18.55 -0.92
N LYS A 224 -20.11 -19.44 -0.04
CA LYS A 224 -20.52 -20.82 -0.38
C LYS A 224 -21.52 -20.91 -1.55
N PRO A 225 -22.63 -20.14 -1.59
CA PRO A 225 -23.64 -20.27 -2.65
C PRO A 225 -23.20 -19.79 -4.04
N VAL A 226 -22.14 -18.99 -4.15
CA VAL A 226 -21.72 -18.41 -5.43
C VAL A 226 -21.19 -19.50 -6.36
N THR A 227 -21.76 -19.58 -7.57
CA THR A 227 -21.33 -20.51 -8.62
C THR A 227 -20.45 -19.82 -9.66
N LEU A 228 -19.66 -20.58 -10.40
CA LEU A 228 -18.81 -20.05 -11.48
C LEU A 228 -19.65 -19.33 -12.55
N LYS A 229 -20.82 -19.89 -12.89
CA LYS A 229 -21.75 -19.28 -13.86
C LYS A 229 -22.30 -17.93 -13.36
N GLN A 230 -22.65 -17.83 -12.08
CA GLN A 230 -23.11 -16.57 -11.49
C GLN A 230 -22.02 -15.51 -11.53
N MET A 231 -20.81 -15.84 -11.09
CA MET A 231 -19.66 -14.94 -11.14
C MET A 231 -19.42 -14.42 -12.57
N LYS A 232 -19.35 -15.31 -13.56
CA LYS A 232 -19.17 -14.92 -14.97
C LYS A 232 -20.26 -13.93 -15.43
N ASN A 233 -21.51 -14.21 -15.11
CA ASN A 233 -22.62 -13.31 -15.45
C ASN A 233 -22.53 -11.94 -14.78
N GLU A 234 -22.13 -11.89 -13.51
CA GLU A 234 -21.94 -10.62 -12.78
C GLU A 234 -20.76 -9.83 -13.36
N LEU A 235 -19.65 -10.49 -13.70
CA LEU A 235 -18.48 -9.85 -14.31
C LEU A 235 -18.77 -9.22 -15.69
N ILE A 236 -19.66 -9.80 -16.50
CA ILE A 236 -20.12 -9.21 -17.77
C ILE A 236 -20.69 -7.81 -17.52
N THR A 237 -21.53 -7.68 -16.50
CA THR A 237 -22.17 -6.41 -16.13
C THR A 237 -21.16 -5.45 -15.51
N LEU A 238 -20.36 -5.91 -14.54
CA LEU A 238 -19.39 -5.07 -13.82
C LEU A 238 -18.33 -4.47 -14.75
N LYS A 239 -17.85 -5.26 -15.71
CA LYS A 239 -16.80 -4.83 -16.65
C LYS A 239 -17.32 -4.20 -17.93
N TYR A 240 -18.63 -4.23 -18.15
CA TYR A 240 -19.26 -3.74 -19.38
C TYR A 240 -18.62 -4.37 -20.64
N VAL A 241 -18.52 -5.70 -20.66
CA VAL A 241 -17.92 -6.46 -21.76
C VAL A 241 -18.88 -7.53 -22.31
N PRO A 242 -18.74 -7.96 -23.57
CA PRO A 242 -19.55 -9.04 -24.12
C PRO A 242 -19.37 -10.37 -23.37
N ARG A 243 -20.39 -11.23 -23.41
CA ARG A 243 -20.37 -12.57 -22.79
C ARG A 243 -19.21 -13.40 -23.32
N GLU A 244 -19.00 -13.38 -24.63
CA GLU A 244 -17.97 -14.15 -25.32
C GLU A 244 -16.58 -13.78 -24.82
N SER A 245 -16.36 -12.50 -24.47
CA SER A 245 -15.10 -12.04 -23.89
C SER A 245 -14.85 -12.64 -22.52
N ILE A 246 -15.86 -12.70 -21.64
CA ILE A 246 -15.75 -13.34 -20.32
C ILE A 246 -15.62 -14.86 -20.45
N GLU A 247 -16.39 -15.51 -21.32
CA GLU A 247 -16.24 -16.96 -21.49
C GLU A 247 -14.86 -17.35 -22.02
N ALA A 248 -14.32 -16.60 -22.99
CA ALA A 248 -12.96 -16.80 -23.47
C ALA A 248 -11.91 -16.54 -22.38
N LEU A 249 -12.10 -15.51 -21.55
CA LEU A 249 -11.18 -15.16 -20.47
C LEU A 249 -11.03 -16.29 -19.44
N PHE A 250 -12.12 -17.01 -19.18
CA PHE A 250 -12.20 -18.06 -18.19
C PHE A 250 -12.21 -19.47 -18.82
N SER A 251 -11.69 -19.63 -20.03
CA SER A 251 -11.62 -20.94 -20.71
C SER A 251 -10.71 -21.92 -19.96
N GLU A 252 -9.66 -21.40 -19.31
CA GLU A 252 -8.65 -22.18 -18.59
C GLU A 252 -8.95 -22.37 -17.10
N LEU A 253 -10.03 -21.75 -16.57
CA LEU A 253 -10.39 -21.90 -15.16
C LEU A 253 -11.21 -23.17 -14.95
N SER A 254 -10.60 -24.17 -14.31
CA SER A 254 -11.31 -25.38 -13.94
C SER A 254 -12.28 -25.15 -12.77
N TYR A 255 -13.31 -25.98 -12.69
CA TYR A 255 -14.24 -26.00 -11.56
C TYR A 255 -13.54 -26.28 -10.22
N LEU A 256 -12.46 -27.08 -10.24
CA LEU A 256 -11.66 -27.38 -9.06
C LEU A 256 -10.91 -26.13 -8.58
N GLU A 257 -10.25 -25.42 -9.48
CA GLU A 257 -9.55 -24.16 -9.15
C GLU A 257 -10.52 -23.12 -8.60
N PHE A 258 -11.68 -22.92 -9.25
CA PHE A 258 -12.72 -22.02 -8.73
C PHE A 258 -13.13 -22.37 -7.29
N ASN A 259 -13.33 -23.66 -6.98
CA ASN A 259 -13.68 -24.09 -5.63
C ASN A 259 -12.53 -23.94 -4.64
N LEU A 260 -11.28 -24.11 -5.07
CA LEU A 260 -10.10 -23.83 -4.25
C LEU A 260 -10.02 -22.34 -3.91
N VAL A 261 -10.24 -21.45 -4.88
CA VAL A 261 -10.34 -20.00 -4.64
C VAL A 261 -11.42 -19.74 -3.59
N LYS A 262 -12.63 -20.27 -3.76
CA LYS A 262 -13.71 -20.14 -2.77
C LYS A 262 -13.32 -20.61 -1.37
N ALA A 263 -12.56 -21.69 -1.26
CA ALA A 263 -12.10 -22.19 0.04
C ALA A 263 -11.12 -21.20 0.69
N ASN A 264 -10.16 -20.70 -0.07
CA ASN A 264 -9.17 -19.72 0.40
C ASN A 264 -9.84 -18.40 0.82
N MET A 265 -10.79 -17.89 0.04
CA MET A 265 -11.56 -16.69 0.38
C MET A 265 -12.33 -16.83 1.69
N ARG A 266 -12.78 -18.04 2.03
CA ARG A 266 -13.44 -18.29 3.34
C ARG A 266 -12.45 -18.26 4.50
N VAL A 267 -11.21 -18.70 4.27
CA VAL A 267 -10.15 -18.58 5.27
C VAL A 267 -9.87 -17.09 5.49
N MET A 268 -9.61 -16.34 4.42
CA MET A 268 -9.37 -14.90 4.50
C MET A 268 -10.51 -14.14 5.21
N LYS A 269 -11.77 -14.40 4.84
CA LYS A 269 -12.94 -13.78 5.51
C LYS A 269 -13.00 -14.05 7.01
N LYS A 270 -12.56 -15.22 7.48
CA LYS A 270 -12.53 -15.53 8.92
C LYS A 270 -11.48 -14.70 9.67
N TRP A 271 -10.37 -14.41 9.00
CA TRP A 271 -9.26 -13.66 9.55
C TRP A 271 -9.39 -12.15 9.37
N GLN A 272 -10.40 -11.67 8.64
CA GLN A 272 -10.69 -10.24 8.46
C GLN A 272 -10.86 -9.47 9.80
N ARG A 273 -11.25 -10.13 10.89
CA ARG A 273 -11.31 -9.45 12.20
C ARG A 273 -9.94 -9.03 12.74
N ALA A 274 -8.87 -9.71 12.31
CA ALA A 274 -7.50 -9.32 12.63
C ALA A 274 -7.08 -8.04 11.90
N SER A 275 -7.88 -7.53 10.94
CA SER A 275 -7.63 -6.26 10.26
C SER A 275 -8.35 -5.06 10.91
N ASN A 276 -8.87 -5.20 12.14
CA ASN A 276 -9.58 -4.13 12.85
C ASN A 276 -8.57 -3.07 13.38
N PRO A 277 -8.80 -1.76 13.20
CA PRO A 277 -7.92 -0.71 13.72
C PRO A 277 -7.52 -0.84 15.20
N ASP A 278 -8.46 -1.21 16.08
CA ASP A 278 -8.16 -1.37 17.53
C ASP A 278 -7.13 -2.48 17.77
N TYR A 279 -7.14 -3.52 16.94
CA TYR A 279 -6.19 -4.63 17.01
C TYR A 279 -4.78 -4.20 16.57
N TYR A 280 -4.69 -3.27 15.62
CA TYR A 280 -3.38 -2.79 15.12
C TYR A 280 -2.62 -1.94 16.12
N PHE A 281 -3.30 -1.24 17.04
CA PHE A 281 -2.58 -0.50 18.07
C PHE A 281 -1.73 -1.44 18.93
N ASP A 282 -2.31 -2.56 19.37
CA ASP A 282 -1.61 -3.54 20.21
C ASP A 282 -0.44 -4.21 19.46
N GLU A 283 -0.61 -4.53 18.17
CA GLU A 283 0.46 -5.12 17.36
C GLU A 283 1.58 -4.11 17.04
N ILE A 284 1.25 -2.84 16.80
CA ILE A 284 2.27 -1.77 16.66
C ILE A 284 3.04 -1.63 17.96
N LYS A 285 2.35 -1.67 19.10
CA LYS A 285 2.99 -1.64 20.42
C LYS A 285 3.94 -2.81 20.60
N GLU A 286 3.51 -4.05 20.32
CA GLU A 286 4.36 -5.24 20.38
C GLU A 286 5.59 -5.09 19.49
N PHE A 287 5.43 -4.60 18.26
CA PHE A 287 6.53 -4.36 17.32
C PHE A 287 7.55 -3.33 17.82
N LEU A 288 7.08 -2.27 18.50
CA LEU A 288 7.93 -1.19 19.03
C LEU A 288 8.56 -1.52 20.39
N GLU A 289 7.97 -2.45 21.15
CA GLU A 289 8.48 -2.97 22.43
C GLU A 289 9.35 -4.22 22.24
N ASP A 290 9.73 -4.54 21.00
CA ASP A 290 10.57 -5.68 20.67
C ASP A 290 11.95 -5.61 21.35
N ASP A 291 12.28 -6.63 22.14
CA ASP A 291 13.53 -6.72 22.88
C ASP A 291 14.78 -6.87 21.98
N GLU A 292 14.62 -7.30 20.72
CA GLU A 292 15.71 -7.47 19.78
C GLU A 292 16.13 -6.15 19.10
N TYR A 293 15.25 -5.15 19.08
CA TYR A 293 15.46 -3.89 18.35
C TYR A 293 15.08 -2.66 19.19
N ASP A 294 16.00 -1.69 19.35
CA ASP A 294 15.71 -0.45 20.09
C ASP A 294 14.85 0.53 19.26
N PHE A 295 13.53 0.40 19.39
CA PHE A 295 12.53 1.33 18.87
C PHE A 295 11.94 2.27 19.93
N SER A 296 12.55 2.32 21.12
CA SER A 296 12.05 3.08 22.29
C SER A 296 11.99 4.60 22.09
N LYS A 297 12.51 5.12 20.98
CA LYS A 297 12.55 6.55 20.64
C LYS A 297 11.53 6.94 19.57
N ILE A 298 10.83 5.98 18.98
CA ILE A 298 9.83 6.25 17.93
C ILE A 298 8.60 6.87 18.57
N ASN A 299 8.29 8.12 18.24
CA ASN A 299 7.17 8.86 18.82
C ASN A 299 6.06 9.19 17.80
N HIS A 300 6.26 8.88 16.53
CA HIS A 300 5.19 8.91 15.53
C HIS A 300 5.27 7.66 14.63
N VAL A 301 4.12 7.14 14.22
CA VAL A 301 4.00 6.02 13.27
C VAL A 301 3.00 6.40 12.19
N ILE A 302 3.36 6.21 10.91
CA ILE A 302 2.44 6.32 9.78
C ILE A 302 2.44 4.99 9.02
N TYR A 303 1.27 4.41 8.81
CA TYR A 303 1.14 3.13 8.12
C TYR A 303 -0.11 3.03 7.23
N GLY A 304 -0.08 2.12 6.25
CA GLY A 304 -1.24 1.71 5.45
C GLY A 304 -1.82 0.36 5.90
N HIS A 305 -2.49 -0.39 5.01
CA HIS A 305 -2.88 -1.80 5.11
C HIS A 305 -4.32 -2.14 5.57
N THR A 306 -4.86 -1.50 6.60
CA THR A 306 -6.19 -1.91 7.14
C THR A 306 -7.36 -1.40 6.31
N HIS A 307 -7.06 -0.58 5.30
CA HIS A 307 -7.96 0.26 4.53
C HIS A 307 -8.69 1.36 5.32
N HIS A 308 -8.73 1.27 6.65
CA HIS A 308 -9.30 2.29 7.52
C HIS A 308 -8.34 3.46 7.72
N SER A 309 -8.83 4.69 7.66
CA SER A 309 -8.06 5.87 8.03
C SER A 309 -8.39 6.29 9.46
N GLY A 310 -7.40 6.81 10.17
CA GLY A 310 -7.59 7.22 11.56
C GLY A 310 -6.32 7.68 12.23
N ILE A 311 -6.51 8.37 13.34
CA ILE A 311 -5.44 8.81 14.23
C ILE A 311 -5.72 8.22 15.60
N SER A 312 -4.71 7.62 16.20
CA SER A 312 -4.74 7.08 17.54
C SER A 312 -3.53 7.58 18.32
N TYR A 313 -3.70 7.65 19.64
CA TYR A 313 -2.67 8.10 20.57
C TYR A 313 -2.56 7.05 21.66
N GLY A 314 -1.33 6.79 22.10
CA GLY A 314 -1.14 5.95 23.27
C GLY A 314 0.30 5.92 23.74
N LYS A 315 0.49 5.21 24.85
CA LYS A 315 1.78 5.14 25.52
C LYS A 315 2.47 3.81 25.20
N ILE A 316 3.63 3.88 24.59
CA ILE A 316 4.47 2.74 24.19
C ILE A 316 5.88 3.03 24.70
N ASN A 317 6.58 2.08 25.35
CA ASN A 317 7.91 2.36 25.93
C ASN A 317 7.97 3.61 26.85
N ASN A 318 6.90 3.87 27.60
CA ASN A 318 6.74 5.04 28.47
C ASN A 318 6.73 6.43 27.79
N GLN A 319 6.69 6.50 26.46
CA GLN A 319 6.55 7.74 25.69
C GLN A 319 5.16 7.80 25.04
N GLU A 320 4.66 9.02 24.81
CA GLU A 320 3.46 9.23 23.99
C GLU A 320 3.81 9.01 22.52
N VAL A 321 3.01 8.22 21.83
CA VAL A 321 3.16 7.90 20.41
C VAL A 321 1.88 8.27 19.68
N GLU A 322 2.03 9.06 18.61
CA GLU A 322 0.96 9.36 17.67
C GLU A 322 1.00 8.37 16.49
N ILE A 323 -0.10 7.68 16.22
CA ILE A 323 -0.18 6.63 15.21
C ILE A 323 -1.26 6.99 14.20
N LEU A 324 -0.89 7.10 12.92
CA LEU A 324 -1.78 7.43 11.83
C LEU A 324 -1.87 6.26 10.84
N ASN A 325 -3.09 5.80 10.58
CA ASN A 325 -3.37 5.00 9.40
C ASN A 325 -3.74 5.93 8.24
N SER A 326 -2.97 5.88 7.15
CA SER A 326 -3.19 6.71 5.97
C SER A 326 -4.46 6.35 5.20
N GLY A 327 -5.11 5.23 5.53
CA GLY A 327 -6.28 4.70 4.85
C GLY A 327 -5.94 4.03 3.53
N SER A 328 -6.96 3.92 2.67
CA SER A 328 -6.85 3.27 1.37
C SER A 328 -7.61 4.03 0.29
N TRP A 329 -7.20 3.81 -0.95
CA TRP A 329 -7.87 4.29 -2.15
C TRP A 329 -8.71 3.18 -2.78
N GLN A 330 -9.12 2.22 -1.95
CA GLN A 330 -10.01 1.12 -2.27
C GLN A 330 -11.05 0.99 -1.16
N HIS A 331 -12.32 0.80 -1.53
CA HIS A 331 -13.45 0.55 -0.63
C HIS A 331 -13.87 1.67 0.33
N MET A 332 -12.98 2.62 0.60
CA MET A 332 -13.12 3.69 1.56
C MET A 332 -12.97 5.04 0.86
N HIS A 333 -13.38 6.10 1.53
CA HIS A 333 -13.11 7.44 1.03
C HIS A 333 -11.60 7.70 1.02
N PRO A 334 -10.98 8.06 -0.13
CA PRO A 334 -9.53 8.16 -0.21
C PRO A 334 -8.95 9.22 0.72
N THR A 335 -7.86 8.85 1.38
CA THR A 335 -7.12 9.70 2.31
C THR A 335 -5.62 9.70 2.04
N TYR A 336 -4.95 10.73 2.55
CA TYR A 336 -3.49 10.86 2.54
C TYR A 336 -3.05 11.64 3.78
N VAL A 337 -1.78 11.51 4.16
CA VAL A 337 -1.17 12.25 5.26
C VAL A 337 -0.27 13.35 4.70
N GLU A 338 -0.39 14.54 5.26
CA GLU A 338 0.52 15.65 5.06
C GLU A 338 1.49 15.73 6.25
N ILE A 339 2.79 15.81 5.97
CA ILE A 339 3.80 16.20 6.96
C ILE A 339 4.21 17.64 6.66
N ILE A 340 3.90 18.52 7.61
CA ILE A 340 4.17 19.96 7.52
C ILE A 340 5.30 20.36 8.48
N SER A 341 5.57 21.66 8.61
CA SER A 341 6.60 22.16 9.52
C SER A 341 6.40 21.68 10.96
N LYS A 342 7.53 21.51 11.64
CA LYS A 342 7.75 20.91 12.97
C LYS A 342 7.32 19.43 13.07
N GLY A 343 7.13 18.76 11.93
CA GLY A 343 6.73 17.36 11.88
C GLY A 343 5.26 17.12 12.21
N ASN A 344 4.43 18.17 12.23
CA ASN A 344 2.99 18.01 12.46
C ASN A 344 2.37 17.20 11.32
N LEU A 345 1.43 16.33 11.69
CA LEU A 345 0.80 15.38 10.79
C LEU A 345 -0.68 15.76 10.60
N ASN A 346 -1.13 15.89 9.35
CA ASN A 346 -2.54 16.07 9.05
C ASN A 346 -3.05 14.92 8.17
N LEU A 347 -4.04 14.18 8.66
CA LEU A 347 -4.79 13.25 7.83
C LEU A 347 -5.85 14.02 7.03
N LYS A 348 -5.80 13.92 5.70
CA LYS A 348 -6.69 14.61 4.78
C LYS A 348 -7.50 13.61 3.96
N SER A 349 -8.74 13.98 3.65
CA SER A 349 -9.60 13.26 2.72
C SER A 349 -9.63 13.96 1.35
N ILE A 350 -9.68 13.19 0.27
CA ILE A 350 -9.88 13.73 -1.08
C ILE A 350 -11.34 14.09 -1.25
N SER A 351 -11.67 15.37 -1.14
CA SER A 351 -13.02 15.84 -1.46
C SER A 351 -13.29 15.59 -2.95
N ASN A 352 -14.41 14.91 -3.25
CA ASN A 352 -14.97 14.93 -4.60
C ASN A 352 -15.32 16.38 -4.93
N ASN A 353 -14.46 17.07 -5.67
CA ASN A 353 -14.87 18.31 -6.32
C ASN A 353 -15.84 17.91 -7.44
N SER A 354 -17.10 17.68 -7.07
CA SER A 354 -18.22 17.65 -8.00
C SER A 354 -18.47 19.07 -8.51
N ASN A 355 -17.54 19.58 -9.31
CA ASN A 355 -17.78 20.69 -10.22
C ASN A 355 -18.12 20.07 -11.58
N SER A 356 -19.40 19.67 -11.69
CA SER A 356 -20.13 19.54 -12.95
C SER A 356 -20.37 20.91 -13.57
#